data_AF-A0A4Y2X1N2-F1
#
_entry.id   AF-A0A4Y2X1N2-F1
#
_cell.length_a   1.000
_cell.length_b   1.000
_cell.length_c   1.000
_cell.angle_alpha   90.00
_cell.angle_beta   90.00
_cell.angle_gamma   90.00
#
_symmetry.space_group_name_H-M   'P 1'
#
loop_
_entity.id
_entity.type
_entity.pdbx_description
1 polymer ?
#
loop_
_entity_poly.entity_id
_entity_poly.type
_entity_poly.pdbx_seq_one_letter_code
_entity_poly.pdbx_strand_id
1 'polypeptide(L)'
;TFGPVVLFWQVCWGVVCLFQNWFSVICENSDVAGSVEENWSYDMTFEVIEFPVLKVNSASFETESVFHSYVRPVINPELTKFCTQLTGITQEMVDDQDIFEDVFEKFQVWMQEEKLLERNTKIAFVTVGDWDLKYL
;
A
#
# COMPACT_ATOMS: atom_id res chain seq x y z
N THR A 1 -4.47 -25.75 -17.68
CA THR A 1 -5.22 -24.49 -17.55
C THR A 1 -6.09 -24.55 -16.31
N PHE A 2 -5.49 -24.26 -15.16
CA PHE A 2 -6.21 -23.96 -13.91
C PHE A 2 -5.76 -22.54 -13.55
N GLY A 3 -6.67 -21.59 -13.72
CA GLY A 3 -6.42 -20.17 -13.51
C GLY A 3 -6.53 -19.75 -12.03
N PRO A 4 -6.24 -18.47 -11.72
CA PRO A 4 -6.13 -17.89 -10.37
C PRO A 4 -7.42 -17.88 -9.52
N VAL A 5 -8.49 -18.51 -9.99
CA VAL A 5 -9.81 -18.57 -9.33
C VAL A 5 -9.77 -19.38 -8.02
N VAL A 6 -8.75 -20.23 -7.81
CA VAL A 6 -8.67 -21.12 -6.65
C VAL A 6 -8.36 -20.37 -5.35
N LEU A 7 -7.68 -19.21 -5.39
CA LEU A 7 -7.45 -18.40 -4.18
C LEU A 7 -8.73 -17.74 -3.65
N PHE A 8 -9.76 -17.58 -4.50
CA PHE A 8 -11.04 -16.97 -4.12
C PHE A 8 -11.99 -17.94 -3.39
N TRP A 9 -11.76 -19.26 -3.48
CA TRP A 9 -12.70 -20.26 -2.96
C TRP A 9 -12.30 -20.87 -1.61
N GLN A 10 -11.16 -20.47 -1.04
CA GLN A 10 -10.65 -21.02 0.21
C GLN A 10 -10.66 -20.02 1.39
N VAL A 11 -11.41 -18.92 1.27
CA VAL A 11 -11.68 -18.00 2.37
C VAL A 11 -13.05 -18.35 2.96
N CYS A 12 -13.16 -19.56 3.50
CA CYS A 12 -14.40 -20.11 4.04
C CYS A 12 -14.81 -19.38 5.34
N TRP A 13 -15.95 -18.69 5.28
CA TRP A 13 -16.84 -18.31 6.39
C TRP A 13 -16.24 -17.40 7.48
N GLY A 14 -16.54 -16.11 7.37
CA GLY A 14 -16.36 -15.13 8.45
C GLY A 14 -15.01 -14.42 8.48
N VAL A 15 -14.36 -14.30 7.31
CA VAL A 15 -13.08 -13.61 7.17
C VAL A 15 -13.33 -12.19 6.68
N VAL A 16 -12.73 -11.18 7.31
CA VAL A 16 -12.67 -9.82 6.73
C VAL A 16 -11.49 -9.79 5.77
N CYS A 17 -11.75 -9.47 4.50
CA CYS A 17 -10.70 -9.28 3.52
C CYS A 17 -10.26 -7.81 3.56
N LEU A 18 -9.00 -7.57 3.90
CA LEU A 18 -8.38 -6.25 3.77
C LEU A 18 -7.78 -6.18 2.37
N PHE A 19 -8.52 -5.57 1.43
CA PHE A 19 -8.01 -5.32 0.10
C PHE A 19 -7.11 -4.07 0.17
N GLN A 20 -5.80 -4.29 0.09
CA GLN A 20 -4.89 -3.22 -0.30
C GLN A 20 -4.85 -3.22 -1.82
N ASN A 21 -5.62 -2.32 -2.40
CA ASN A 21 -5.64 -2.14 -3.83
C ASN A 21 -4.60 -1.07 -4.15
N TRP A 22 -3.48 -1.54 -4.70
CA TRP A 22 -2.62 -0.84 -5.64
C TRP A 22 -1.88 0.40 -5.10
N PHE A 23 -0.54 0.32 -5.18
CA PHE A 23 0.45 1.38 -5.06
C PHE A 23 0.84 1.82 -3.62
N SER A 24 1.53 0.92 -2.89
CA SER A 24 2.78 1.37 -2.26
C SER A 24 3.70 1.81 -3.40
N VAL A 25 3.60 3.06 -3.86
CA VAL A 25 4.39 3.53 -5.01
C VAL A 25 5.81 3.63 -4.57
N ILE A 26 6.55 2.62 -4.95
CA ILE A 26 7.97 2.61 -4.76
C ILE A 26 8.62 3.55 -5.80
N CYS A 27 8.88 4.80 -5.39
CA CYS A 27 9.51 5.78 -6.27
C CYS A 27 10.98 5.42 -6.51
N GLU A 28 11.28 5.03 -7.75
CA GLU A 28 12.65 4.89 -8.23
C GLU A 28 13.25 6.28 -8.51
N ASN A 29 14.45 6.54 -8.03
CA ASN A 29 15.32 7.58 -8.57
C ASN A 29 15.92 7.11 -9.91
N SER A 30 15.12 6.90 -10.95
CA SER A 30 15.61 6.46 -12.27
C SER A 30 15.67 7.57 -13.34
N ASP A 31 15.70 8.85 -12.94
CA ASP A 31 15.75 10.00 -13.87
C ASP A 31 17.10 10.76 -13.88
N VAL A 32 18.26 10.09 -13.68
CA VAL A 32 19.57 10.70 -14.03
C VAL A 32 19.85 10.48 -15.52
N ALA A 33 19.15 11.23 -16.37
CA ALA A 33 19.53 11.38 -17.76
C ALA A 33 20.70 12.39 -17.85
N GLY A 34 21.96 11.92 -17.78
CA GLY A 34 23.09 12.81 -18.07
C GLY A 34 24.48 12.35 -17.64
N SER A 35 25.17 11.68 -18.56
CA SER A 35 26.61 11.78 -18.86
C SER A 35 27.68 11.41 -17.79
N VAL A 36 28.55 10.50 -18.24
CA VAL A 36 29.92 10.18 -17.80
C VAL A 36 30.04 9.16 -16.66
N GLU A 37 30.88 8.16 -16.95
CA GLU A 37 31.28 7.00 -16.15
C GLU A 37 31.63 7.38 -14.70
N GLU A 38 30.95 6.80 -13.71
CA GLU A 38 31.51 6.39 -12.41
C GLU A 38 30.44 5.66 -11.55
N ASN A 39 30.79 4.47 -11.05
CA ASN A 39 30.12 3.64 -10.04
C ASN A 39 28.60 3.85 -9.83
N TRP A 40 27.80 2.99 -10.48
CA TRP A 40 26.39 2.79 -10.16
C TRP A 40 26.22 2.12 -8.79
N SER A 41 26.25 2.89 -7.71
CA SER A 41 25.67 2.43 -6.45
C SER A 41 24.15 2.48 -6.61
N TYR A 42 23.55 1.35 -7.02
CA TYR A 42 22.11 1.12 -7.02
C TYR A 42 21.58 1.15 -5.58
N ASP A 43 21.40 2.32 -5.00
CA ASP A 43 20.59 2.48 -3.79
C ASP A 43 19.16 2.84 -4.22
N MET A 44 18.42 1.81 -4.66
CA MET A 44 16.99 1.93 -4.94
C MET A 44 16.25 1.83 -3.61
N THR A 45 16.14 2.98 -2.93
CA THR A 45 15.31 3.12 -1.75
C THR A 45 13.91 3.54 -2.16
N PHE A 46 12.95 3.06 -1.39
CA PHE A 46 11.63 2.72 -1.85
C PHE A 46 10.67 3.05 -0.70
N GLU A 47 9.71 3.95 -0.93
CA GLU A 47 8.88 4.54 0.14
C GLU A 47 7.40 4.48 -0.20
N VAL A 48 6.55 4.34 0.82
CA VAL A 48 5.09 4.39 0.65
C VAL A 48 4.64 5.85 0.58
N ILE A 49 3.83 6.20 -0.41
CA ILE A 49 3.25 7.56 -0.56
C ILE A 49 1.72 7.58 -0.48
N GLU A 50 1.08 6.40 -0.43
CA GLU A 50 -0.36 6.21 -0.25
C GLU A 50 -0.60 4.88 0.47
N PHE A 51 -1.56 4.84 1.40
CA PHE A 51 -1.89 3.67 2.21
C PHE A 51 -3.41 3.42 2.26
N PRO A 52 -4.00 2.81 1.20
CA PRO A 52 -5.41 2.46 1.17
C PRO A 52 -5.66 1.05 1.73
N VAL A 53 -6.74 0.88 2.50
CA VAL A 53 -7.22 -0.42 2.98
C VAL A 53 -8.74 -0.47 2.93
N LEU A 54 -9.30 -1.46 2.25
CA LEU A 54 -10.73 -1.71 2.25
C LEU A 54 -11.08 -2.87 3.17
N LYS A 55 -11.99 -2.65 4.11
CA LYS A 55 -12.62 -3.72 4.89
C LYS A 55 -13.76 -4.32 4.08
N VAL A 56 -13.61 -5.55 3.61
CA VAL A 56 -14.62 -6.23 2.79
C VAL A 56 -15.20 -7.44 3.52
N ASN A 57 -16.52 -7.54 3.53
CA ASN A 57 -17.23 -8.69 4.06
C ASN A 57 -17.07 -9.90 3.12
N SER A 58 -16.47 -10.99 3.59
CA SER A 58 -16.29 -12.20 2.76
C SER A 58 -17.58 -12.87 2.28
N ALA A 59 -18.72 -12.64 2.95
CA ALA A 59 -19.99 -13.27 2.58
C ALA A 59 -20.77 -12.44 1.56
N SER A 60 -20.84 -11.11 1.74
CA SER A 60 -21.57 -10.23 0.82
C SER A 60 -20.70 -9.65 -0.30
N PHE A 61 -19.37 -9.67 -0.14
CA PHE A 61 -18.40 -8.94 -0.97
C PHE A 61 -18.60 -7.42 -0.99
N GLU A 62 -19.31 -6.88 0.00
CA GLU A 62 -19.51 -5.44 0.15
C GLU A 62 -18.38 -4.83 0.99
N THR A 63 -17.98 -3.62 0.61
CA THR A 63 -17.07 -2.79 1.40
C THR A 63 -17.80 -2.23 2.60
N GLU A 64 -17.34 -2.57 3.80
CA GLU A 64 -17.93 -2.12 5.07
C GLU A 64 -17.26 -0.85 5.61
N SER A 65 -15.95 -0.68 5.34
CA SER A 65 -15.17 0.47 5.81
C SER A 65 -13.93 0.68 4.93
N VAL A 66 -13.37 1.88 4.97
CA VAL A 66 -12.20 2.29 4.21
C VAL A 66 -11.25 3.07 5.12
N PHE A 67 -9.99 2.64 5.16
CA PHE A 67 -8.88 3.45 5.61
C PHE A 67 -8.14 3.98 4.38
N HIS A 68 -7.82 5.27 4.37
CA HIS A 68 -7.06 5.88 3.29
C HIS A 68 -6.24 7.03 3.85
N SER A 69 -4.96 7.06 3.52
CA SER A 69 -4.05 8.15 3.86
C SER A 69 -3.01 8.30 2.78
N TYR A 70 -2.67 9.55 2.44
CA TYR A 70 -1.40 9.84 1.78
C TYR A 70 -0.28 9.82 2.82
N VAL A 71 0.94 9.58 2.36
CA VAL A 71 2.14 9.47 3.20
C VAL A 71 3.22 10.37 2.63
N ARG A 72 3.87 11.14 3.49
CA ARG A 72 5.00 11.98 3.10
C ARG A 72 6.30 11.16 3.08
N PRO A 73 6.98 11.03 1.93
CA PRO A 73 8.30 10.38 1.88
C PRO A 73 9.35 11.22 2.61
N VAL A 74 10.31 10.55 3.27
CA VAL A 74 11.34 11.16 4.11
C VAL A 74 12.73 11.05 3.46
N ILE A 75 13.00 9.93 2.77
CA ILE A 75 14.30 9.66 2.14
C ILE A 75 14.38 10.37 0.79
N ASN A 76 13.31 10.30 -0.01
CA ASN A 76 13.16 11.00 -1.29
C ASN A 76 11.88 11.87 -1.29
N PRO A 77 11.92 13.06 -0.65
CA PRO A 77 10.72 13.89 -0.48
C PRO A 77 10.08 14.37 -1.80
N GLU A 78 10.88 14.52 -2.86
CA GLU A 78 10.44 15.03 -4.16
C GLU A 78 9.99 13.88 -5.07
N LEU A 79 8.71 13.85 -5.45
CA LEU A 79 8.15 12.89 -6.37
C LEU A 79 8.67 13.12 -7.79
N THR A 80 9.15 12.06 -8.45
CA THR A 80 9.54 12.15 -9.85
C THR A 80 8.32 12.36 -10.75
N LYS A 81 8.56 12.90 -11.95
CA LYS A 81 7.49 13.04 -12.96
C LYS A 81 6.91 11.68 -13.33
N PHE A 82 7.73 10.64 -13.36
CA PHE A 82 7.29 9.27 -13.60
C PHE A 82 6.32 8.80 -12.50
N CYS A 83 6.66 8.96 -11.22
CA CYS A 83 5.77 8.62 -10.10
C CYS A 83 4.43 9.35 -10.20
N THR A 84 4.46 10.66 -10.47
CA THR A 84 3.25 11.48 -10.60
C THR A 84 2.39 11.01 -11.79
N GLN A 85 3.00 10.70 -12.93
CA GLN A 85 2.27 10.24 -14.13
C GLN A 85 1.66 8.84 -13.96
N LEU A 86 2.36 7.95 -13.28
CA LEU A 86 1.91 6.58 -13.06
C LEU A 86 0.73 6.50 -12.09
N THR A 87 0.72 7.37 -11.08
CA THR A 87 -0.15 7.24 -9.90
C THR A 87 -1.21 8.33 -9.82
N GLY A 88 -0.95 9.49 -10.43
CA GLY A 88 -1.78 10.69 -10.29
C GLY A 88 -1.54 11.46 -9.00
N ILE A 89 -0.69 10.98 -8.09
CA ILE A 89 -0.36 11.67 -6.83
C ILE A 89 0.61 12.81 -7.13
N THR A 90 0.23 14.03 -6.74
CA THR A 90 1.07 15.23 -6.89
C THR A 90 1.88 15.50 -5.64
N GLN A 91 2.94 16.31 -5.76
CA GLN A 91 3.77 16.74 -4.63
C GLN A 91 2.92 17.40 -3.52
N GLU A 92 2.00 18.27 -3.91
CA GLU A 92 1.08 18.96 -2.98
C GLU A 92 0.19 18.00 -2.18
N MET A 93 -0.07 16.79 -2.69
CA MET A 93 -0.87 15.79 -1.98
C MET A 93 -0.11 15.11 -0.84
N VAL A 94 1.23 15.09 -0.91
CA VAL A 94 2.11 14.39 0.07
C VAL A 94 2.89 15.34 0.98
N ASP A 95 3.13 16.60 0.58
CA ASP A 95 3.97 17.56 1.32
C ASP A 95 3.56 17.79 2.78
N ASP A 96 2.25 17.89 3.01
CA ASP A 96 1.65 18.20 4.31
C ASP A 96 1.08 16.95 5.02
N GLN A 97 1.43 15.75 4.54
CA GLN A 97 0.96 14.50 5.13
C GLN A 97 1.91 14.01 6.22
N ASP A 98 1.42 13.08 7.04
CA ASP A 98 2.25 12.42 8.03
C ASP A 98 3.23 11.45 7.37
N ILE A 99 4.31 11.12 8.10
CA ILE A 99 5.25 10.08 7.68
C ILE A 99 4.66 8.69 7.88
N PHE A 100 5.29 7.67 7.29
CA PHE A 100 4.73 6.32 7.28
C PHE A 100 4.48 5.76 8.68
N GLU A 101 5.39 6.02 9.64
CA GLU A 101 5.24 5.54 11.01
C GLU A 101 3.93 6.02 11.65
N ASP A 102 3.62 7.31 11.51
CA ASP A 102 2.41 7.93 12.04
C ASP A 102 1.14 7.42 11.34
N VAL A 103 1.20 7.25 10.01
CA VAL A 103 0.09 6.67 9.23
C VAL A 103 -0.17 5.22 9.63
N PHE A 104 0.89 4.45 9.89
CA PHE A 104 0.78 3.07 10.33
C PHE A 104 0.17 2.97 11.74
N GLU A 105 0.53 3.86 12.66
CA GLU A 105 -0.13 3.95 13.96
C GLU A 105 -1.62 4.26 13.81
N LYS A 106 -2.00 5.20 12.94
CA LYS A 106 -3.41 5.50 12.63
C LYS A 106 -4.14 4.29 12.05
N PHE A 107 -3.49 3.54 11.19
CA PHE A 107 -4.04 2.29 10.65
C PHE A 107 -4.27 1.25 11.75
N GLN A 108 -3.33 1.09 12.70
CA GLN A 108 -3.51 0.19 13.83
C GLN A 108 -4.68 0.59 14.73
N VAL A 109 -4.86 1.89 14.98
CA VAL A 109 -6.02 2.42 15.70
C VAL A 109 -7.31 2.11 14.94
N TRP A 110 -7.36 2.36 13.64
CA TRP A 110 -8.52 2.02 12.81
C TRP A 110 -8.84 0.51 12.87
N MET A 111 -7.84 -0.38 12.82
CA MET A 111 -8.08 -1.82 12.96
C MET A 111 -8.68 -2.20 14.32
N GLN A 112 -8.30 -1.51 15.40
CA GLN A 112 -8.88 -1.71 16.73
C GLN A 112 -10.34 -1.25 16.78
N GLU A 113 -10.63 -0.07 16.24
CA GLU A 113 -11.99 0.49 16.15
C GLU A 113 -12.92 -0.40 15.32
N GLU A 114 -12.40 -0.98 14.24
CA GLU A 114 -13.10 -1.92 13.36
C GLU A 114 -13.20 -3.36 13.92
N LYS A 115 -12.68 -3.58 15.14
CA LYS A 115 -12.70 -4.87 15.88
C LYS A 115 -12.00 -6.01 15.15
N LEU A 116 -11.01 -5.68 14.33
CA LEU A 116 -10.27 -6.63 13.51
C LEU A 116 -9.21 -7.39 14.33
N LEU A 117 -8.80 -6.83 15.46
CA LEU A 117 -7.78 -7.40 16.36
C LEU A 117 -8.37 -8.24 17.51
N GLU A 118 -9.70 -8.40 17.57
CA GLU A 118 -10.34 -9.24 18.58
C GLU A 118 -10.05 -10.73 18.32
N ARG A 119 -9.83 -11.52 19.38
CA ARG A 119 -9.43 -12.95 19.28
C ARG A 119 -10.34 -13.83 18.43
N ASN A 120 -11.61 -13.47 18.30
CA ASN A 120 -12.60 -14.25 17.56
C ASN A 120 -12.84 -13.72 16.14
N THR A 121 -12.20 -12.62 15.75
CA THR A 121 -12.29 -12.07 14.41
C THR A 121 -11.28 -12.75 13.51
N LYS A 122 -11.73 -13.34 12.40
CA LYS A 122 -10.83 -13.88 11.38
C LYS A 122 -10.61 -12.80 10.33
N ILE A 123 -9.36 -12.52 10.01
CA ILE A 123 -8.99 -11.55 8.97
C ILE A 123 -8.00 -12.20 8.01
N ALA A 124 -8.02 -11.75 6.77
CA ALA A 124 -7.01 -12.06 5.78
C ALA A 124 -6.67 -10.77 5.01
N PHE A 125 -5.38 -10.49 4.88
CA PHE A 125 -4.92 -9.47 3.95
C PHE A 125 -4.94 -10.04 2.54
N VAL A 126 -5.46 -9.25 1.60
CA VAL A 126 -5.51 -9.57 0.18
C VAL A 126 -4.84 -8.43 -0.56
N THR A 127 -3.74 -8.74 -1.25
CA THR A 127 -2.97 -7.81 -2.06
C THR A 127 -2.98 -8.26 -3.52
N VAL A 128 -2.74 -7.33 -4.45
CA VAL A 128 -2.63 -7.65 -5.88
C VAL A 128 -1.15 -7.82 -6.24
N GLY A 129 -0.62 -8.99 -5.93
CA GLY A 129 0.78 -9.36 -6.17
C GLY A 129 1.62 -9.49 -4.91
N ASP A 130 2.83 -10.04 -5.06
CA ASP A 130 3.75 -10.33 -3.94
C ASP A 130 4.59 -9.09 -3.53
N TRP A 131 4.49 -7.99 -4.28
CA TRP A 131 5.33 -6.82 -4.08
C TRP A 131 4.95 -6.06 -2.81
N ASP A 132 3.67 -5.96 -2.47
CA ASP A 132 3.20 -5.22 -1.29
C ASP A 132 3.78 -5.78 0.02
N LEU A 133 3.93 -7.11 0.14
CA LEU A 133 4.41 -7.76 1.37
C LEU A 133 5.93 -7.77 1.54
N LYS A 134 6.69 -7.35 0.53
CA LYS A 134 8.16 -7.33 0.61
C LYS A 134 8.72 -6.04 1.22
N TYR A 135 7.92 -5.00 1.28
CA TYR A 135 8.32 -3.65 1.68
C TYR A 135 7.46 -3.07 2.82
N LEU A 136 6.56 -3.88 3.38
CA LEU A 136 5.90 -3.67 4.68
C LEU A 136 6.75 -4.27 5.81
#